data_AF-A0A2I8VH90-F1
#
_entry.id   AF-A0A2I8VH90-F1
#
_cell.length_a   1.000
_cell.length_b   1.000
_cell.length_c   1.000
_cell.angle_alpha   90.00
_cell.angle_beta   90.00
_cell.angle_gamma   90.00
#
_symmetry.space_group_name_H-M   'P 1'
#
loop_
_entity.id
_entity.type
_entity.pdbx_description
1 polymer ?
#
loop_
_entity_poly.entity_id
_entity_poly.type
_entity_poly.pdbx_seq_one_letter_code
_entity_poly.pdbx_strand_id
1 'polypeptide(L)'
;MALTLTEAREVVEAERRECVAERDAFERFRTAVTRADAGGGASMTGTSTFGVGAGPTAARGVPGVETSARGVTGTSLRRSYRRHVMAAGGGTDESLSDHVAAELGPDLAAVVCRGTLTPATRRGLLDRVDIAVDARESFVALLDRERASLDAVEAVCRRVRSEGRRTRTWESTSRGADAPLGAALTAWDRLDDLAAALDEGARDRQETLARHRRSFAVVDDDVTGYLYGCRPGLAAIASVGEDLSAARRAVVRAVGGGAR
;
A
#
# COMPACT_ATOMS: atom_id res chain seq x y z
N MET A 1 -12.90 -7.89 19.12
CA MET A 1 -13.11 -8.94 18.10
C MET A 1 -11.80 -9.11 17.35
N ALA A 2 -11.30 -10.34 17.20
CA ALA A 2 -10.11 -10.57 16.38
C ALA A 2 -10.49 -10.46 14.90
N LEU A 3 -9.72 -9.67 14.15
CA LEU A 3 -9.90 -9.47 12.72
C LEU A 3 -9.71 -10.81 11.98
N THR A 4 -10.60 -11.12 11.04
CA THR A 4 -10.51 -12.31 10.19
C THR A 4 -9.44 -12.12 9.11
N LEU A 5 -9.02 -13.22 8.47
CA LEU A 5 -8.05 -13.16 7.37
C LEU A 5 -8.56 -12.35 6.17
N THR A 6 -9.86 -12.39 5.90
CA THR A 6 -10.48 -11.61 4.82
C THR A 6 -10.45 -10.12 5.14
N GLU A 7 -10.92 -9.74 6.32
CA GLU A 7 -10.91 -8.35 6.77
C GLU A 7 -9.47 -7.79 6.79
N ALA A 8 -8.47 -8.61 7.17
CA ALA A 8 -7.08 -8.18 7.18
C ALA A 8 -6.58 -7.84 5.77
N ARG A 9 -6.97 -8.64 4.76
CA ARG A 9 -6.62 -8.37 3.36
C ARG A 9 -7.32 -7.12 2.84
N GLU A 10 -8.57 -6.89 3.24
CA GLU A 10 -9.31 -5.69 2.87
C GLU A 10 -8.65 -4.42 3.44
N VAL A 11 -8.18 -4.48 4.68
CA VAL A 11 -7.41 -3.39 5.31
C VAL A 11 -6.11 -3.12 4.55
N VAL A 12 -5.32 -4.15 4.24
CA VAL A 12 -4.07 -3.98 3.45
C VAL A 12 -4.36 -3.36 2.10
N GLU A 13 -5.42 -3.81 1.42
CA GLU A 13 -5.76 -3.29 0.11
C GLU A 13 -6.29 -1.84 0.17
N ALA A 14 -7.01 -1.48 1.23
CA ALA A 14 -7.42 -0.10 1.48
C ALA A 14 -6.21 0.80 1.68
N GLU A 15 -5.33 0.42 2.60
CA GLU A 15 -4.10 1.17 2.91
C GLU A 15 -3.21 1.31 1.68
N ARG A 16 -3.06 0.23 0.90
CA ARG A 16 -2.27 0.24 -0.33
C ARG A 16 -2.85 1.20 -1.36
N ARG A 17 -4.16 1.21 -1.55
CA ARG A 17 -4.82 2.12 -2.49
C ARG A 17 -4.63 3.57 -2.08
N GLU A 18 -4.73 3.85 -0.80
CA GLU A 18 -4.49 5.18 -0.24
C GLU A 18 -3.04 5.62 -0.44
N CYS A 19 -2.08 4.80 -0.03
CA CYS A 19 -0.65 5.11 -0.17
C CYS A 19 -0.22 5.31 -1.64
N VAL A 20 -0.76 4.52 -2.58
CA VAL A 20 -0.54 4.72 -4.03
C VAL A 20 -1.13 6.05 -4.49
N ALA A 21 -2.35 6.39 -4.05
CA ALA A 21 -2.98 7.66 -4.39
C ALA A 21 -2.17 8.86 -3.86
N GLU A 22 -1.61 8.75 -2.65
CA GLU A 22 -0.72 9.75 -2.08
C GLU A 22 0.58 9.88 -2.86
N ARG A 23 1.25 8.76 -3.21
CA ARG A 23 2.47 8.79 -4.02
C ARG A 23 2.22 9.52 -5.34
N ASP A 24 1.17 9.14 -6.07
CA ASP A 24 0.79 9.78 -7.33
C ASP A 24 0.48 11.27 -7.14
N ALA A 25 -0.07 11.66 -5.99
CA ALA A 25 -0.29 13.05 -5.63
C ALA A 25 1.02 13.82 -5.41
N PHE A 26 1.99 13.24 -4.69
CA PHE A 26 3.32 13.82 -4.53
C PHE A 26 4.07 13.94 -5.86
N GLU A 27 3.96 12.97 -6.77
CA GLU A 27 4.54 13.05 -8.11
C GLU A 27 3.92 14.17 -8.96
N ARG A 28 2.60 14.35 -8.89
CA ARG A 28 1.91 15.49 -9.54
C ARG A 28 2.38 16.81 -8.96
N PHE A 29 2.54 16.89 -7.64
CA PHE A 29 3.07 18.07 -6.98
C PHE A 29 4.53 18.34 -7.38
N ARG A 30 5.39 17.31 -7.40
CA ARG A 30 6.77 17.37 -7.93
C ARG A 30 6.80 17.99 -9.32
N THR A 31 5.94 17.49 -10.20
CA THR A 31 5.85 17.98 -11.58
C THR A 31 5.43 19.46 -11.64
N ALA A 32 4.52 19.89 -10.76
CA ALA A 32 4.11 21.29 -10.67
C ALA A 32 5.25 22.20 -10.17
N VAL A 33 6.01 21.76 -9.16
CA VAL A 33 7.22 22.45 -8.66
C VAL A 33 8.29 22.54 -9.74
N THR A 34 8.45 21.49 -10.55
CA THR A 34 9.41 21.49 -11.65
C THR A 34 9.04 22.52 -12.72
N ARG A 35 7.77 22.55 -13.14
CA ARG A 35 7.26 23.49 -14.18
C ARG A 35 7.29 24.95 -13.75
N ALA A 36 7.23 25.22 -12.44
CA ALA A 36 7.29 26.59 -11.91
C ALA A 36 8.56 27.36 -12.28
N ASP A 37 9.63 26.64 -12.64
CA ASP A 37 10.95 27.16 -13.01
C ASP A 37 11.05 27.56 -14.49
N ALA A 38 10.37 26.83 -15.37
CA ALA A 38 10.46 27.01 -16.82
C ALA A 38 9.89 28.36 -17.32
N GLY A 39 9.15 29.10 -16.48
CA GLY A 39 8.61 30.42 -16.79
C GLY A 39 9.50 31.60 -16.38
N GLY A 40 10.66 31.36 -15.75
CA GLY A 40 11.50 32.41 -15.14
C GLY A 40 12.73 32.85 -15.94
N GLY A 41 13.02 32.24 -17.09
CA GLY A 41 14.27 32.45 -17.83
C GLY A 41 14.08 32.94 -19.26
N ALA A 42 13.79 34.23 -19.45
CA ALA A 42 14.22 35.07 -20.58
C ALA A 42 13.43 36.40 -20.60
N SER A 43 13.83 37.36 -19.78
CA SER A 43 13.62 38.77 -20.10
C SER A 43 14.95 39.49 -19.88
N MET A 44 15.88 39.25 -20.82
CA MET A 44 16.97 40.19 -21.03
C MET A 44 16.36 41.41 -21.71
N THR A 45 16.18 42.46 -20.92
CA THR A 45 16.05 43.84 -21.39
C THR A 45 17.25 44.19 -22.28
N GLY A 46 17.09 43.95 -23.58
CA GLY A 46 17.90 44.54 -24.63
C GLY A 46 17.28 45.87 -25.02
N THR A 47 17.57 46.91 -24.25
CA THR A 47 17.35 48.29 -24.68
C THR A 47 18.24 48.56 -25.88
N SER A 48 17.67 48.68 -27.07
CA SER A 48 18.34 49.30 -28.21
C SER A 48 17.36 50.24 -28.90
N THR A 49 17.53 51.52 -28.63
CA THR A 49 16.88 52.64 -29.31
C THR A 49 17.77 53.05 -30.47
N PHE A 50 17.20 53.16 -31.69
CA PHE A 50 17.50 54.08 -32.80
C PHE A 50 16.79 53.51 -34.05
N GLY A 51 15.63 54.06 -34.48
CA GLY A 51 15.48 55.04 -35.59
C GLY A 51 15.50 54.32 -36.96
N VAL A 52 14.67 54.51 -37.98
CA VAL A 52 13.71 55.54 -38.46
C VAL A 52 12.91 54.86 -39.61
N GLY A 53 11.62 55.20 -39.82
CA GLY A 53 11.03 55.11 -41.19
C GLY A 53 9.62 54.53 -41.37
N ALA A 54 8.63 55.42 -41.47
CA ALA A 54 7.47 55.45 -42.39
C ALA A 54 6.47 54.27 -42.52
N GLY A 55 5.18 54.59 -42.30
CA GLY A 55 4.05 54.05 -43.10
C GLY A 55 2.96 53.30 -42.33
N PRO A 56 1.67 53.71 -42.40
CA PRO A 56 0.58 53.09 -41.65
C PRO A 56 -0.17 52.02 -42.48
N THR A 57 -0.38 50.84 -41.91
CA THR A 57 -1.46 49.93 -42.33
C THR A 57 -2.02 49.19 -41.12
N ALA A 58 -3.22 49.58 -40.73
CA ALA A 58 -4.05 48.85 -39.79
C ALA A 58 -4.75 47.70 -40.52
N ALA A 59 -4.52 46.46 -40.08
CA ALA A 59 -5.42 45.33 -40.34
C ALA A 59 -5.32 44.28 -39.22
N ARG A 60 -6.22 44.43 -38.24
CA ARG A 60 -7.16 43.40 -37.78
C ARG A 60 -6.60 42.05 -37.27
N GLY A 61 -6.29 42.04 -35.98
CA GLY A 61 -6.75 41.07 -34.96
C GLY A 61 -6.89 39.58 -35.30
N VAL A 62 -5.96 38.79 -34.78
CA VAL A 62 -6.22 37.45 -34.22
C VAL A 62 -5.81 37.55 -32.75
N PRO A 63 -6.63 37.10 -31.78
CA PRO A 63 -6.22 37.12 -30.39
C PRO A 63 -5.10 36.10 -30.22
N GLY A 64 -3.88 36.62 -30.10
CA GLY A 64 -2.77 35.83 -29.59
C GLY A 64 -3.19 35.28 -28.24
N VAL A 65 -3.10 33.96 -28.08
CA VAL A 65 -3.09 33.34 -26.77
C VAL A 65 -1.82 33.85 -26.08
N GLU A 66 -1.97 34.98 -25.40
CA GLU A 66 -1.01 35.48 -24.42
C GLU A 66 -0.94 34.44 -23.32
N THR A 67 -0.08 33.46 -23.54
CA THR A 67 0.37 32.55 -22.50
C THR A 67 1.27 33.40 -21.60
N SER A 68 0.62 34.20 -20.74
CA SER A 68 1.29 34.94 -19.68
C SER A 68 2.08 33.94 -18.87
N ALA A 69 3.40 33.90 -19.07
CA ALA A 69 4.36 33.26 -18.20
C ALA A 69 4.35 34.02 -16.86
N ARG A 70 3.31 33.80 -16.05
CA ARG A 70 3.27 34.29 -14.68
C ARG A 70 4.22 33.42 -13.88
N GLY A 71 5.26 34.05 -13.32
CA GLY A 71 6.04 33.45 -12.25
C GLY A 71 5.09 32.82 -11.22
N VAL A 72 5.35 31.57 -10.87
CA VAL A 72 4.52 30.82 -9.93
C VAL A 72 4.57 31.53 -8.58
N THR A 73 3.50 32.22 -8.25
CA THR A 73 3.30 32.83 -6.93
C THR A 73 3.05 31.74 -5.89
N GLY A 74 3.34 32.01 -4.60
CA GLY A 74 3.03 31.07 -3.51
C GLY A 74 1.57 30.56 -3.52
N THR A 75 0.64 31.35 -4.06
CA THR A 75 -0.76 30.96 -4.31
C THR A 75 -0.91 29.75 -5.24
N SER A 76 -0.04 29.60 -6.24
CA SER A 76 -0.05 28.48 -7.20
C SER A 76 0.48 27.19 -6.58
N LEU A 77 1.57 27.26 -5.79
CA LEU A 77 2.11 26.12 -5.03
C LEU A 77 1.11 25.62 -4.01
N ARG A 78 0.53 26.54 -3.22
CA ARG A 78 -0.56 26.23 -2.29
C ARG A 78 -1.72 25.51 -2.95
N ARG A 79 -2.18 26.02 -4.11
CA ARG A 79 -3.29 25.42 -4.84
C ARG A 79 -2.93 24.02 -5.35
N SER A 80 -1.71 23.84 -5.86
CA SER A 80 -1.21 22.55 -6.34
C SER A 80 -1.10 21.54 -5.21
N TYR A 81 -0.51 21.92 -4.07
CA TYR A 81 -0.40 21.05 -2.91
C TYR A 81 -1.76 20.62 -2.38
N ARG A 82 -2.69 21.56 -2.18
CA ARG A 82 -4.08 21.23 -1.75
C ARG A 82 -4.78 20.31 -2.72
N ARG A 83 -4.66 20.57 -4.02
CA ARG A 83 -5.34 19.81 -5.07
C ARG A 83 -4.85 18.37 -5.15
N HIS A 84 -3.55 18.16 -4.96
CA HIS A 84 -2.96 16.85 -5.18
C HIS A 84 -2.77 16.12 -3.86
N VAL A 85 -2.01 16.68 -2.93
CA VAL A 85 -1.56 16.01 -1.70
C VAL A 85 -2.67 15.97 -0.65
N MET A 86 -3.18 17.13 -0.22
CA MET A 86 -4.23 17.14 0.82
C MET A 86 -5.55 16.49 0.37
N ALA A 87 -5.88 16.57 -0.93
CA ALA A 87 -7.07 15.90 -1.46
C ALA A 87 -6.93 14.37 -1.48
N ALA A 88 -5.70 13.84 -1.50
CA ALA A 88 -5.45 12.41 -1.46
C ALA A 88 -5.50 11.85 -0.03
N GLY A 89 -5.04 12.60 0.97
CA GLY A 89 -4.97 12.16 2.38
C GLY A 89 -6.27 12.24 3.18
N GLY A 90 -7.43 12.50 2.55
CA GLY A 90 -8.77 12.39 3.15
C GLY A 90 -9.13 13.35 4.31
N GLY A 91 -8.16 14.02 4.93
CA GLY A 91 -8.34 14.92 6.08
C GLY A 91 -8.83 16.31 5.66
N THR A 92 -10.05 16.67 6.06
CA THR A 92 -10.66 17.97 5.71
C THR A 92 -10.48 19.05 6.78
N ASP A 93 -10.03 18.69 7.99
CA ASP A 93 -9.92 19.61 9.13
C ASP A 93 -8.48 20.06 9.44
N GLU A 94 -7.45 19.47 8.81
CA GLU A 94 -6.07 19.87 9.03
C GLU A 94 -5.73 21.17 8.27
N SER A 95 -5.05 22.10 8.94
CA SER A 95 -4.58 23.31 8.28
C SER A 95 -3.48 22.97 7.27
N LEU A 96 -3.43 23.72 6.15
CA LEU A 96 -2.37 23.53 5.15
C LEU A 96 -0.96 23.64 5.76
N SER A 97 -0.78 24.53 6.73
CA SER A 97 0.54 24.74 7.33
C SER A 97 0.96 23.52 8.13
N ASP A 98 0.04 22.92 8.87
CA ASP A 98 0.30 21.75 9.71
C ASP A 98 0.55 20.52 8.84
N HIS A 99 -0.29 20.30 7.82
CA HIS A 99 -0.13 19.19 6.89
C HIS A 99 1.21 19.27 6.11
N VAL A 100 1.59 20.47 5.65
CA VAL A 100 2.89 20.64 4.96
C VAL A 100 4.05 20.47 5.95
N ALA A 101 3.91 20.96 7.19
CA ALA A 101 4.95 20.82 8.20
C ALA A 101 5.17 19.34 8.59
N ALA A 102 4.09 18.57 8.71
CA ALA A 102 4.15 17.14 8.98
C ALA A 102 4.84 16.36 7.84
N GLU A 103 4.46 16.65 6.59
CA GLU A 103 4.95 15.89 5.42
C GLU A 103 6.33 16.33 4.93
N LEU A 104 6.54 17.64 4.81
CA LEU A 104 7.71 18.23 4.15
C LEU A 104 8.65 18.92 5.13
N GLY A 105 8.20 19.18 6.36
CA GLY A 105 8.97 19.86 7.40
C GLY A 105 8.55 21.34 7.58
N PRO A 106 8.77 21.90 8.77
CA PRO A 106 8.26 23.22 9.15
C PRO A 106 8.82 24.35 8.27
N ASP A 107 10.08 24.26 7.85
CA ASP A 107 10.74 25.29 7.03
C ASP A 107 10.10 25.43 5.64
N LEU A 108 9.63 24.31 5.07
CA LEU A 108 8.97 24.30 3.77
C LEU A 108 7.49 24.67 3.84
N ALA A 109 6.84 24.51 5.00
CA ALA A 109 5.48 24.98 5.23
C ALA A 109 5.36 26.49 5.01
N ALA A 110 6.32 27.27 5.49
CA ALA A 110 6.38 28.71 5.24
C ALA A 110 6.52 29.04 3.74
N VAL A 111 7.35 28.29 3.01
CA VAL A 111 7.55 28.46 1.56
C VAL A 111 6.26 28.16 0.79
N VAL A 112 5.60 27.03 1.06
CA VAL A 112 4.36 26.63 0.38
C VAL A 112 3.19 27.57 0.73
N CYS A 113 3.13 28.06 1.98
CA CYS A 113 2.02 28.91 2.44
C CYS A 113 2.16 30.39 2.05
N ARG A 114 3.38 30.95 2.08
CA ARG A 114 3.62 32.41 2.04
C ARG A 114 4.72 32.84 1.07
N GLY A 115 5.55 31.93 0.56
CA GLY A 115 6.85 32.26 0.00
C GLY A 115 6.92 32.52 -1.52
N THR A 116 8.03 33.15 -1.91
CA THR A 116 8.57 33.14 -3.28
C THR A 116 9.50 31.94 -3.44
N LEU A 117 9.31 31.18 -4.52
CA LEU A 117 10.12 30.00 -4.82
C LEU A 117 11.51 30.43 -5.33
N THR A 118 12.50 30.48 -4.44
CA THR A 118 13.91 30.69 -4.82
C THR A 118 14.52 29.39 -5.35
N PRO A 119 15.61 29.42 -6.12
CA PRO A 119 16.28 28.19 -6.57
C PRO A 119 16.67 27.24 -5.43
N ALA A 120 17.10 27.80 -4.28
CA ALA A 120 17.46 27.02 -3.10
C ALA A 120 16.24 26.37 -2.42
N THR A 121 15.17 27.13 -2.19
CA THR A 121 13.93 26.60 -1.59
C THR A 121 13.21 25.62 -2.51
N ARG A 122 13.31 25.80 -3.83
CA ARG A 122 12.84 24.82 -4.82
C ARG A 122 13.58 23.50 -4.70
N ARG A 123 14.92 23.53 -4.64
CA ARG A 123 15.72 22.32 -4.51
C ARG A 123 15.35 21.56 -3.24
N GLY A 124 15.31 22.26 -2.10
CA GLY A 124 14.87 21.65 -0.83
C GLY A 124 13.44 21.08 -0.90
N LEU A 125 12.52 21.75 -1.60
CA LEU A 125 11.16 21.25 -1.82
C LEU A 125 11.14 19.98 -2.66
N LEU A 126 11.89 19.94 -3.76
CA LEU A 126 12.02 18.75 -4.60
C LEU A 126 12.66 17.59 -3.84
N ASP A 127 13.75 17.85 -3.11
CA ASP A 127 14.43 16.82 -2.30
C ASP A 127 13.48 16.21 -1.25
N ARG A 128 12.65 17.04 -0.60
CA ARG A 128 11.68 16.56 0.40
C ARG A 128 10.49 15.83 -0.24
N VAL A 129 10.04 16.27 -1.42
CA VAL A 129 9.02 15.54 -2.19
C VAL A 129 9.55 14.19 -2.66
N ASP A 130 10.82 14.10 -3.06
CA ASP A 130 11.45 12.84 -3.45
C ASP A 130 11.52 11.87 -2.28
N ILE A 131 11.96 12.34 -1.11
CA ILE A 131 11.92 11.55 0.13
C ILE A 131 10.48 11.07 0.45
N ALA A 132 9.47 11.93 0.27
CA ALA A 132 8.08 11.57 0.52
C ALA A 132 7.56 10.50 -0.47
N VAL A 133 7.97 10.57 -1.74
CA VAL A 133 7.67 9.56 -2.76
C VAL A 133 8.35 8.23 -2.42
N ASP A 134 9.67 8.25 -2.15
CA ASP A 134 10.46 7.06 -1.83
C ASP A 134 9.93 6.34 -0.57
N ALA A 135 9.50 7.09 0.44
CA ALA A 135 8.89 6.54 1.65
C ALA A 135 7.59 5.79 1.34
N ARG A 136 6.73 6.37 0.49
CA ARG A 136 5.46 5.77 0.07
C ARG A 136 5.67 4.56 -0.84
N GLU A 137 6.61 4.61 -1.76
CA GLU A 137 7.00 3.44 -2.56
C GLU A 137 7.50 2.29 -1.68
N SER A 138 8.34 2.60 -0.70
CA SER A 138 8.84 1.62 0.27
C SER A 138 7.70 0.99 1.09
N PHE A 139 6.70 1.81 1.46
CA PHE A 139 5.53 1.33 2.19
C PHE A 139 4.60 0.49 1.32
N VAL A 140 4.34 0.87 0.07
CA VAL A 140 3.59 0.05 -0.90
C VAL A 140 4.26 -1.30 -1.10
N ALA A 141 5.59 -1.34 -1.28
CA ALA A 141 6.34 -2.60 -1.40
C ALA A 141 6.27 -3.45 -0.12
N LEU A 142 6.07 -2.83 1.04
CA LEU A 142 5.81 -3.53 2.29
C LEU A 142 4.40 -4.13 2.29
N LEU A 143 3.38 -3.34 1.95
CA LEU A 143 1.99 -3.78 1.87
C LEU A 143 1.79 -4.91 0.84
N ASP A 144 2.50 -4.87 -0.29
CA ASP A 144 2.50 -5.93 -1.29
C ASP A 144 3.04 -7.26 -0.73
N ARG A 145 4.13 -7.19 0.06
CA ARG A 145 4.68 -8.38 0.75
C ARG A 145 3.73 -8.91 1.82
N GLU A 146 3.09 -8.02 2.58
CA GLU A 146 2.09 -8.41 3.57
C GLU A 146 0.90 -9.09 2.90
N ARG A 147 0.37 -8.52 1.82
CA ARG A 147 -0.72 -9.12 1.02
C ARG A 147 -0.34 -10.50 0.52
N ALA A 148 0.84 -10.65 -0.09
CA ALA A 148 1.32 -11.95 -0.57
C ALA A 148 1.44 -12.99 0.57
N SER A 149 1.89 -12.57 1.75
CA SER A 149 1.94 -13.41 2.94
C SER A 149 0.55 -13.88 3.37
N LEU A 150 -0.45 -12.99 3.42
CA LEU A 150 -1.82 -13.35 3.78
C LEU A 150 -2.48 -14.26 2.72
N ASP A 151 -2.22 -14.01 1.44
CA ASP A 151 -2.71 -14.85 0.34
C ASP A 151 -2.15 -16.28 0.42
N ALA A 152 -0.86 -16.43 0.75
CA ALA A 152 -0.23 -17.73 0.97
C ALA A 152 -0.87 -18.48 2.15
N VAL A 153 -1.08 -17.79 3.29
CA VAL A 153 -1.77 -18.36 4.45
C VAL A 153 -3.19 -18.80 4.08
N GLU A 154 -3.93 -17.99 3.33
CA GLU A 154 -5.29 -18.33 2.91
C GLU A 154 -5.31 -19.58 2.03
N ALA A 155 -4.37 -19.68 1.07
CA ALA A 155 -4.27 -20.82 0.18
C ALA A 155 -4.06 -22.13 0.94
N VAL A 156 -3.15 -22.15 1.91
CA VAL A 156 -2.92 -23.32 2.78
C VAL A 156 -4.17 -23.62 3.61
N CYS A 157 -4.77 -22.61 4.23
CA CYS A 157 -5.98 -22.77 5.04
C CYS A 157 -7.15 -23.37 4.22
N ARG A 158 -7.35 -22.93 2.98
CA ARG A 158 -8.38 -23.45 2.08
C ARG A 158 -8.14 -24.92 1.72
N ARG A 159 -6.88 -25.31 1.47
CA ARG A 159 -6.51 -26.71 1.18
C ARG A 159 -6.86 -27.63 2.35
N VAL A 160 -6.45 -27.27 3.57
CA VAL A 160 -6.72 -28.07 4.77
C VAL A 160 -8.22 -28.19 5.04
N ARG A 161 -8.98 -27.08 4.95
CA ARG A 161 -10.44 -27.13 5.13
C ARG A 161 -11.12 -28.00 4.07
N SER A 162 -10.64 -27.97 2.83
CA SER A 162 -11.15 -28.81 1.74
C SER A 162 -10.88 -30.29 2.02
N GLU A 163 -9.66 -30.64 2.45
CA GLU A 163 -9.32 -32.01 2.81
C GLU A 163 -10.10 -32.48 4.04
N GLY A 164 -10.17 -31.67 5.09
CA GLY A 164 -10.92 -32.00 6.30
C GLY A 164 -12.40 -32.28 6.02
N ARG A 165 -13.03 -31.54 5.10
CA ARG A 165 -14.40 -31.86 4.62
C ARG A 165 -14.44 -33.20 3.90
N ARG A 166 -13.51 -33.46 2.98
CA ARG A 166 -13.42 -34.75 2.26
C ARG A 166 -13.24 -35.93 3.22
N THR A 167 -12.36 -35.80 4.21
CA THR A 167 -12.13 -36.82 5.25
C THR A 167 -13.39 -37.07 6.08
N ARG A 168 -14.12 -36.03 6.49
CA ARG A 168 -15.38 -36.18 7.24
C ARG A 168 -16.46 -36.88 6.42
N THR A 169 -16.60 -36.54 5.14
CA THR A 169 -17.51 -37.22 4.22
C THR A 169 -17.13 -38.70 4.09
N TRP A 170 -15.85 -38.99 3.87
CA TRP A 170 -15.34 -40.35 3.79
C TRP A 170 -15.61 -41.14 5.08
N GLU A 171 -15.31 -40.58 6.26
CA GLU A 171 -15.64 -41.21 7.56
C GLU A 171 -17.12 -41.58 7.63
N SER A 172 -18.02 -40.65 7.27
CA SER A 172 -19.45 -40.89 7.34
C SER A 172 -19.94 -42.01 6.42
N THR A 173 -19.33 -42.15 5.23
CA THR A 173 -19.67 -43.20 4.26
C THR A 173 -19.00 -44.54 4.56
N SER A 174 -17.88 -44.53 5.28
CA SER A 174 -17.12 -45.73 5.64
C SER A 174 -17.54 -46.32 6.99
N ARG A 175 -18.32 -45.60 7.80
CA ARG A 175 -18.93 -46.17 9.01
C ARG A 175 -19.92 -47.29 8.65
N GLY A 176 -19.58 -48.54 9.01
CA GLY A 176 -20.42 -49.73 8.79
C GLY A 176 -20.03 -50.58 7.58
N ALA A 177 -19.04 -50.16 6.80
CA ALA A 177 -18.32 -50.99 5.85
C ALA A 177 -16.86 -51.12 6.31
N ASP A 178 -16.17 -52.21 6.00
CA ASP A 178 -14.72 -52.27 6.21
C ASP A 178 -14.06 -51.21 5.34
N ALA A 179 -13.70 -50.07 5.96
CA ALA A 179 -12.97 -49.01 5.30
C ALA A 179 -11.63 -49.62 4.80
N PRO A 180 -11.34 -49.60 3.50
CA PRO A 180 -10.11 -50.20 3.00
C PRO A 180 -8.92 -49.52 3.68
N LEU A 181 -8.07 -50.30 4.36
CA LEU A 181 -6.90 -49.78 5.08
C LEU A 181 -6.03 -48.89 4.18
N GLY A 182 -5.87 -49.24 2.89
CA GLY A 182 -5.13 -48.43 1.93
C GLY A 182 -5.73 -47.04 1.68
N ALA A 183 -7.05 -46.90 1.72
CA ALA A 183 -7.71 -45.59 1.61
C ALA A 183 -7.49 -44.74 2.86
N ALA A 184 -7.48 -45.37 4.04
CA ALA A 184 -7.18 -44.70 5.30
C ALA A 184 -5.72 -44.21 5.36
N LEU A 185 -4.77 -45.05 4.93
CA LEU A 185 -3.35 -44.67 4.83
C LEU A 185 -3.16 -43.50 3.85
N THR A 186 -3.79 -43.58 2.67
CA THR A 186 -3.75 -42.48 1.69
C THR A 186 -4.31 -41.17 2.25
N ALA A 187 -5.41 -41.24 3.02
CA ALA A 187 -5.98 -40.07 3.67
C ALA A 187 -5.03 -39.53 4.76
N TRP A 188 -4.39 -40.42 5.52
CA TRP A 188 -3.42 -40.06 6.55
C TRP A 188 -2.22 -39.31 5.97
N ASP A 189 -1.59 -39.86 4.92
CA ASP A 189 -0.42 -39.24 4.26
C ASP A 189 -0.75 -37.83 3.77
N ARG A 190 -1.93 -37.62 3.17
CA ARG A 190 -2.38 -36.28 2.76
C ARG A 190 -2.54 -35.32 3.93
N LEU A 191 -3.01 -35.79 5.09
CA LEU A 191 -3.15 -34.97 6.30
C LEU A 191 -1.79 -34.68 6.95
N ASP A 192 -0.80 -35.54 6.76
CA ASP A 192 0.60 -35.30 7.16
C ASP A 192 1.26 -34.26 6.26
N ASP A 193 1.12 -34.37 4.93
CA ASP A 193 1.60 -33.35 3.98
C ASP A 193 1.00 -31.98 4.29
N LEU A 194 -0.29 -31.93 4.63
CA LEU A 194 -0.98 -30.69 4.98
C LEU A 194 -0.55 -30.12 6.34
N ALA A 195 -0.16 -30.96 7.31
CA ALA A 195 0.44 -30.48 8.55
C ALA A 195 1.79 -29.81 8.27
N ALA A 196 2.64 -30.45 7.47
CA ALA A 196 3.93 -29.89 7.09
C ALA A 196 3.75 -28.53 6.38
N ALA A 197 2.80 -28.43 5.45
CA ALA A 197 2.48 -27.18 4.78
C ALA A 197 1.92 -26.08 5.70
N LEU A 198 1.14 -26.44 6.74
CA LEU A 198 0.70 -25.48 7.76
C LEU A 198 1.87 -24.98 8.61
N ASP A 199 2.77 -25.87 9.03
CA ASP A 199 3.94 -25.50 9.81
C ASP A 199 4.89 -24.60 9.02
N GLU A 200 5.10 -24.91 7.74
CA GLU A 200 5.84 -24.05 6.81
C GLU A 200 5.16 -22.67 6.67
N GLY A 201 3.84 -22.64 6.40
CA GLY A 201 3.10 -21.39 6.33
C GLY A 201 3.14 -20.57 7.64
N ALA A 202 3.18 -21.23 8.79
CA ALA A 202 3.35 -20.57 10.09
C ALA A 202 4.74 -19.95 10.23
N ARG A 203 5.80 -20.67 9.84
CA ARG A 203 7.18 -20.16 9.86
C ARG A 203 7.35 -18.99 8.90
N ASP A 204 6.89 -19.10 7.66
CA ASP A 204 6.95 -18.03 6.66
C ASP A 204 6.22 -16.77 7.15
N ARG A 205 5.06 -16.96 7.79
CA ARG A 205 4.30 -15.85 8.37
C ARG A 205 5.06 -15.20 9.51
N GLN A 206 5.65 -15.99 10.41
CA GLN A 206 6.46 -15.47 11.52
C GLN A 206 7.70 -14.73 11.01
N GLU A 207 8.36 -15.23 9.97
CA GLU A 207 9.50 -14.54 9.35
C GLU A 207 9.09 -13.20 8.74
N THR A 208 7.95 -13.17 8.04
CA THR A 208 7.39 -11.94 7.47
C THR A 208 7.16 -10.89 8.56
N LEU A 209 6.54 -11.29 9.68
CA LEU A 209 6.31 -10.42 10.83
C LEU A 209 7.64 -9.92 11.43
N ALA A 210 8.64 -10.79 11.56
CA ALA A 210 9.96 -10.42 12.07
C ALA A 210 10.69 -9.46 11.12
N ARG A 211 10.49 -9.59 9.80
CA ARG A 211 11.01 -8.66 8.79
C ARG A 211 10.33 -7.31 8.90
N HIS A 212 9.01 -7.26 9.04
CA HIS A 212 8.26 -6.01 9.18
C HIS A 212 8.69 -5.21 10.41
N ARG A 213 8.86 -5.88 11.57
CA ARG A 213 9.38 -5.24 12.79
C ARG A 213 10.75 -4.58 12.58
N ARG A 214 11.64 -5.24 11.86
CA ARG A 214 12.98 -4.70 11.57
C ARG A 214 12.93 -3.52 10.60
N SER A 215 11.99 -3.53 9.65
CA SER A 215 11.82 -2.45 8.67
C SER A 215 11.11 -1.21 9.23
N PHE A 216 10.27 -1.35 10.25
CA PHE A 216 9.43 -0.27 10.79
C PHE A 216 9.87 0.31 12.13
N ALA A 217 11.01 -0.13 12.68
CA ALA A 217 11.52 0.23 14.01
C ALA A 217 11.83 1.73 14.26
N VAL A 218 11.49 2.62 13.32
CA VAL A 218 11.59 4.08 13.48
C VAL A 218 10.32 4.66 14.13
N VAL A 219 9.20 3.93 14.11
CA VAL A 219 7.93 4.28 14.75
C VAL A 219 7.62 3.19 15.79
N ASP A 220 7.14 3.56 16.99
CA ASP A 220 6.92 2.65 18.13
C ASP A 220 5.93 1.49 17.87
N ASP A 221 5.28 1.45 16.70
CA ASP A 221 4.36 0.39 16.28
C ASP A 221 4.91 -0.44 15.11
N ASP A 222 4.81 -1.77 15.22
CA ASP A 222 5.04 -2.66 14.09
C ASP A 222 3.89 -2.57 13.06
N VAL A 223 4.17 -2.87 11.78
CA VAL A 223 3.16 -2.80 10.71
C VAL A 223 1.87 -3.55 11.05
N THR A 224 1.96 -4.64 11.79
CA THR A 224 0.76 -5.38 12.18
C THR A 224 -0.02 -4.75 13.33
N GLY A 225 0.67 -4.03 14.22
CA GLY A 225 0.08 -3.12 15.20
C GLY A 225 -0.66 -1.99 14.47
N TYR A 226 0.02 -1.32 13.54
CA TYR A 226 -0.55 -0.26 12.70
C TYR A 226 -1.79 -0.73 11.93
N LEU A 227 -1.67 -1.84 11.18
CA LEU A 227 -2.75 -2.30 10.29
C LEU A 227 -3.90 -2.99 11.03
N TYR A 228 -3.61 -3.80 12.05
CA TYR A 228 -4.61 -4.74 12.59
C TYR A 228 -4.77 -4.74 14.11
N GLY A 229 -3.78 -4.25 14.86
CA GLY A 229 -3.68 -4.46 16.31
C GLY A 229 -3.63 -5.94 16.74
N CYS A 230 -3.49 -6.89 15.80
CA CYS A 230 -3.61 -8.33 16.04
C CYS A 230 -2.80 -9.16 14.99
N ARG A 231 -2.88 -10.51 15.06
CA ARG A 231 -2.14 -11.43 14.16
C ARG A 231 -3.08 -12.38 13.40
N PRO A 232 -3.87 -11.88 12.43
CA PRO A 232 -4.96 -12.62 11.79
C PRO A 232 -4.48 -13.88 11.03
N GLY A 233 -3.33 -13.82 10.35
CA GLY A 233 -2.75 -14.97 9.66
C GLY A 233 -2.39 -16.14 10.58
N LEU A 234 -1.76 -15.86 11.73
CA LEU A 234 -1.41 -16.92 12.69
C LEU A 234 -2.65 -17.47 13.40
N ALA A 235 -3.65 -16.62 13.68
CA ALA A 235 -4.93 -17.07 14.22
C ALA A 235 -5.66 -17.99 13.25
N ALA A 236 -5.65 -17.68 11.95
CA ALA A 236 -6.25 -18.52 10.91
C ALA A 236 -5.56 -19.89 10.81
N ILE A 237 -4.22 -19.92 10.86
CA ILE A 237 -3.43 -21.16 10.85
C ILE A 237 -3.78 -22.02 12.08
N ALA A 238 -3.80 -21.43 13.28
CA ALA A 238 -4.14 -22.15 14.50
C ALA A 238 -5.53 -22.80 14.42
N SER A 239 -6.54 -22.03 13.99
CA SER A 239 -7.91 -22.53 13.79
C SER A 239 -7.97 -23.70 12.81
N VAL A 240 -7.20 -23.65 11.73
CA VAL A 240 -7.18 -24.73 10.73
C VAL A 240 -6.33 -25.94 11.18
N GLY A 241 -5.36 -25.75 12.07
CA GLY A 241 -4.65 -26.85 12.74
C GLY A 241 -5.58 -27.69 13.61
N GLU A 242 -6.59 -27.07 14.24
CA GLU A 242 -7.64 -27.78 14.98
C GLU A 242 -8.52 -28.61 14.04
N ASP A 243 -8.90 -28.06 12.88
CA ASP A 243 -9.62 -28.77 11.82
C ASP A 243 -8.84 -30.00 11.32
N LEU A 244 -7.53 -29.85 11.11
CA LEU A 244 -6.65 -30.94 10.69
C LEU A 244 -6.58 -32.05 11.74
N SER A 245 -6.43 -31.66 13.01
CA SER A 245 -6.44 -32.61 14.13
C SER A 245 -7.77 -33.36 14.23
N ALA A 246 -8.89 -32.69 13.97
CA ALA A 246 -10.20 -33.33 13.90
C ALA A 246 -10.32 -34.31 12.72
N ALA A 247 -9.76 -33.97 11.56
CA ALA A 247 -9.72 -34.85 10.39
C ALA A 247 -8.87 -36.12 10.64
N ARG A 248 -7.72 -36.00 11.30
CA ARG A 248 -6.91 -37.17 11.71
C ARG A 248 -7.68 -38.11 12.62
N ARG A 249 -8.39 -37.56 13.62
CA ARG A 249 -9.29 -38.35 14.50
C ARG A 249 -10.41 -39.04 13.71
N ALA A 250 -10.96 -38.38 12.69
CA ALA A 250 -11.95 -38.97 11.79
C ALA A 250 -11.39 -40.21 11.07
N VAL A 251 -10.15 -40.14 10.57
CA VAL A 251 -9.49 -41.29 9.93
C VAL A 251 -9.34 -42.48 10.89
N VAL A 252 -8.83 -42.23 12.10
CA VAL A 252 -8.66 -43.26 13.12
C VAL A 252 -9.99 -43.93 13.47
N ARG A 253 -11.06 -43.15 13.61
CA ARG A 253 -12.40 -43.70 13.90
C ARG A 253 -12.97 -44.53 12.76
N ALA A 254 -12.74 -44.14 11.50
CA ALA A 254 -13.20 -44.91 10.35
C ALA A 254 -12.56 -46.30 10.30
N VAL A 255 -11.27 -46.41 10.65
CA VAL A 255 -10.55 -47.69 10.71
C VAL A 255 -10.95 -48.50 11.96
N GLY A 256 -11.02 -47.87 13.13
CA GLY A 256 -11.35 -48.55 14.39
C GLY A 256 -12.83 -48.96 14.53
N GLY A 257 -13.73 -48.36 13.73
CA GLY A 257 -15.17 -48.64 13.75
C GLY A 257 -15.59 -49.90 12.99
N GLY A 258 -14.70 -50.53 12.20
CA GLY A 258 -14.95 -51.79 11.50
C GLY A 258 -14.71 -53.04 12.35
N ALA A 259 -14.08 -52.91 13.53
CA ALA A 259 -13.84 -54.01 14.45
C ALA A 259 -14.99 -54.17 15.46
N ARG A 260 -16.17 -54.59 15.02
CA ARG A 260 -17.25 -55.09 15.89
C ARG A 260 -18.03 -56.22 15.25
#